data_AF-A0A3S3VQ18-F1
#
_entry.id   AF-A0A3S3VQ18-F1
#
_cell.length_a   1.000
_cell.length_b   1.000
_cell.length_c   1.000
_cell.angle_alpha   90.00
_cell.angle_beta   90.00
_cell.angle_gamma   90.00
#
_symmetry.space_group_name_H-M   'P 1'
#
loop_
_entity.id
_entity.type
_entity.pdbx_description
1 polymer ?
#
loop_
_entity_poly.entity_id
_entity_poly.type
_entity_poly.pdbx_seq_one_letter_code
_entity_poly.pdbx_strand_id
1 'polypeptide(L)'
;MSHIAMSEQAGERDVRDRLILALYAQLKAERQTREALEYVIRNGGLAPEVLEAIASDPIPVAAAEDVAAVEKVVALDRRRRATPATKADGDTR
;
A
#
# COMPACT_ATOMS: atom_id res chain seq x y z
N MET A 1 -25.24 -0.66 -21.43
CA MET A 1 -24.61 -1.41 -20.32
C MET A 1 -23.18 -0.94 -20.03
N SER A 2 -22.93 0.39 -19.96
CA SER A 2 -21.56 0.93 -19.85
C SER A 2 -21.27 1.72 -18.56
N HIS A 3 -22.27 1.95 -17.71
CA HIS A 3 -22.08 2.73 -16.48
C HIS A 3 -21.48 1.93 -15.31
N ILE A 4 -21.66 0.60 -15.28
CA ILE A 4 -21.20 -0.25 -14.17
C ILE A 4 -19.66 -0.40 -14.17
N ALA A 5 -19.05 -0.55 -15.34
CA ALA A 5 -17.60 -0.73 -15.47
C ALA A 5 -16.78 0.52 -15.05
N MET A 6 -17.28 1.74 -15.33
CA MET A 6 -16.61 2.98 -14.91
C MET A 6 -16.64 3.16 -13.39
N SER A 7 -17.72 2.75 -12.71
CA SER A 7 -17.83 2.88 -11.24
C SER A 7 -16.92 1.92 -10.48
N GLU A 8 -16.73 0.69 -10.96
CA GLU A 8 -15.80 -0.27 -10.34
C GLU A 8 -14.34 0.17 -10.51
N GLN A 9 -13.96 0.70 -11.68
CA GLN A 9 -12.61 1.22 -11.93
C GLN A 9 -12.28 2.45 -11.07
N ALA A 10 -13.26 3.31 -10.79
CA ALA A 10 -13.09 4.44 -9.90
C ALA A 10 -12.85 3.98 -8.44
N GLY A 11 -13.59 2.97 -7.97
CA GLY A 11 -13.38 2.38 -6.64
C GLY A 11 -12.04 1.65 -6.49
N GLU A 12 -11.59 0.94 -7.53
CA GLU A 12 -10.28 0.28 -7.55
C GLU A 12 -9.11 1.27 -7.45
N ARG A 13 -9.24 2.41 -8.14
CA ARG A 13 -8.25 3.48 -8.10
C ARG A 13 -8.20 4.15 -6.73
N ASP A 14 -9.36 4.40 -6.12
CA ASP A 14 -9.46 4.99 -4.78
C ASP A 14 -8.80 4.12 -3.70
N VAL A 15 -8.99 2.80 -3.74
CA VAL A 15 -8.32 1.86 -2.81
C VAL A 15 -6.81 1.86 -3.01
N ARG A 16 -6.34 1.83 -4.26
CA ARG A 16 -4.90 1.87 -4.57
C ARG A 16 -4.27 3.18 -4.10
N ASP A 17 -4.88 4.31 -4.39
CA ASP A 17 -4.36 5.63 -4.04
C ASP A 17 -4.32 5.81 -2.51
N ARG A 18 -5.34 5.31 -1.79
CA ARG A 18 -5.35 5.27 -0.32
C ARG A 18 -4.19 4.45 0.23
N LEU A 19 -3.93 3.25 -0.31
CA LEU A 19 -2.80 2.43 0.14
C LEU A 19 -1.46 3.12 -0.16
N ILE A 20 -1.30 3.75 -1.32
CA ILE A 20 -0.08 4.49 -1.66
C ILE A 20 0.18 5.60 -0.63
N LEU A 21 -0.85 6.37 -0.27
CA LEU A 21 -0.75 7.41 0.76
C LEU A 21 -0.43 6.84 2.14
N ALA A 22 -1.06 5.73 2.54
CA ALA A 22 -0.80 5.06 3.80
C ALA A 22 0.64 4.53 3.89
N LEU A 23 1.13 3.86 2.85
CA LEU A 23 2.51 3.36 2.78
C LEU A 23 3.53 4.50 2.73
N TYR A 24 3.23 5.59 2.02
CA TYR A 24 4.07 6.78 2.01
C TYR A 24 4.16 7.40 3.42
N ALA A 25 3.04 7.56 4.12
CA ALA A 25 3.01 8.08 5.49
C ALA A 25 3.82 7.19 6.45
N GLN A 26 3.69 5.87 6.33
CA GLN A 26 4.45 4.91 7.11
C GLN A 26 5.96 5.01 6.84
N LEU A 27 6.37 5.05 5.57
CA LEU A 27 7.78 5.20 5.18
C LEU A 27 8.37 6.53 5.66
N LYS A 28 7.59 7.62 5.59
CA LYS A 28 8.00 8.93 6.09
C LYS A 28 8.23 8.88 7.61
N ALA A 29 7.31 8.29 8.36
CA ALA A 29 7.46 8.14 9.81
C ALA A 29 8.69 7.31 10.18
N GLU A 30 8.93 6.18 9.49
CA GLU A 30 10.11 5.34 9.71
C GLU A 30 11.43 6.11 9.50
N ARG A 31 11.49 6.96 8.46
CA ARG A 31 12.65 7.83 8.22
C ARG A 31 12.83 8.87 9.33
N GLN A 32 11.75 9.48 9.81
CA GLN A 32 11.80 10.45 10.91
C GLN A 32 12.29 9.80 12.20
N THR A 33 11.80 8.60 12.55
CA THR A 33 12.28 7.83 13.70
C THR A 33 13.77 7.50 13.56
N ARG A 34 14.23 7.08 12.37
CA ARG A 34 15.65 6.84 12.10
C ARG A 34 16.49 8.11 12.29
N GLU A 35 16.06 9.23 11.74
CA GLU A 35 16.76 10.52 11.88
C GLU A 35 16.87 10.95 13.34
N ALA A 36 15.81 10.76 14.14
CA ALA A 36 15.82 11.03 15.57
C ALA A 36 16.82 10.13 16.31
N LEU A 37 16.85 8.83 16.01
CA LEU A 37 17.83 7.89 16.58
C LEU A 37 19.26 8.28 16.22
N GLU A 38 19.53 8.60 14.95
CA GLU A 38 20.85 9.02 14.52
C GLU A 38 21.30 10.32 15.19
N TYR A 39 20.39 11.28 15.37
CA TYR A 39 20.66 12.51 16.12
C TYR A 39 21.02 12.20 17.56
N VAL A 40 20.24 11.36 18.24
CA VAL A 40 20.47 10.98 19.63
C VAL A 40 21.82 10.28 19.80
N ILE A 41 22.16 9.34 18.91
CA ILE A 41 23.46 8.64 18.90
C ILE A 41 24.61 9.65 18.74
N ARG A 42 24.51 10.57 17.77
CA ARG A 42 25.55 11.57 17.49
C ARG A 42 25.77 12.57 18.63
N ASN A 43 24.74 12.82 19.45
CA ASN A 43 24.80 13.77 20.56
C ASN A 43 24.92 13.11 21.94
N GLY A 44 25.14 11.79 22.00
CA GLY A 44 25.37 11.05 23.25
C GLY A 44 24.12 10.82 24.12
N GLY A 45 22.90 11.04 23.57
CA GLY A 45 21.63 10.90 24.29
C GLY A 45 21.13 9.46 24.47
N LEU A 46 22.02 8.49 24.68
CA LEU A 46 21.71 7.05 24.73
C LEU A 46 21.01 6.60 26.04
N ALA A 47 20.39 7.51 26.78
CA ALA A 47 19.67 7.17 27.99
C ALA A 47 18.43 6.31 27.65
N PRO A 48 18.13 5.24 28.40
CA PRO A 48 17.00 4.34 28.12
C PRO A 48 15.67 5.07 27.94
N GLU A 49 15.42 6.11 28.74
CA GLU A 49 14.19 6.90 28.74
C GLU A 49 13.99 7.65 27.42
N VAL A 50 15.10 8.11 26.81
CA VAL A 50 15.09 8.78 25.50
C VAL A 50 14.80 7.78 24.38
N LEU A 51 15.40 6.58 24.46
CA LEU A 51 15.18 5.52 23.48
C LEU A 51 13.74 4.97 23.55
N GLU A 52 13.19 4.83 24.76
CA GLU A 52 11.80 4.43 24.98
C GLU A 52 10.82 5.47 24.42
N ALA A 53 11.08 6.76 24.63
CA ALA A 53 10.25 7.82 24.07
C ALA A 53 10.23 7.80 22.53
N ILE A 54 11.37 7.53 21.90
CA ILE A 54 11.46 7.39 20.44
C ILE A 54 10.76 6.12 19.95
N ALA A 55 10.92 4.99 20.64
CA ALA A 55 10.30 3.73 20.27
C ALA A 55 8.78 3.72 20.46
N SER A 56 8.27 4.56 21.37
CA SER A 56 6.85 4.67 21.68
C SER A 56 6.10 5.67 20.79
N ASP A 57 6.80 6.42 19.94
CA ASP A 57 6.18 7.38 19.01
C ASP A 57 5.31 6.62 17.98
N PRO A 58 4.00 6.93 17.87
CA PRO A 58 3.11 6.19 16.99
C PRO A 58 3.51 6.28 15.52
N ILE A 59 3.85 5.14 14.93
CA ILE A 59 4.06 5.01 13.48
C ILE A 59 2.68 4.91 12.81
N PRO A 60 2.39 5.68 11.76
CA PRO A 60 1.22 5.48 10.93
C PRO A 60 1.26 4.06 10.35
N VAL A 61 0.35 3.20 10.80
CA VAL A 61 0.22 1.84 10.29
C VAL A 61 -0.68 1.89 9.06
N ALA A 62 -0.22 1.37 7.92
CA ALA A 62 -1.14 1.08 6.83
C ALA A 62 -2.18 0.07 7.33
N ALA A 63 -3.47 0.40 7.25
CA ALA A 63 -4.50 -0.50 7.76
C ALA A 63 -4.40 -1.84 7.01
N ALA A 64 -4.38 -2.96 7.73
CA ALA A 64 -4.26 -4.29 7.13
C ALA A 64 -5.36 -4.55 6.07
N GLU A 65 -6.52 -3.90 6.25
CA GLU A 65 -7.64 -3.88 5.32
C GLU A 65 -7.29 -3.23 3.97
N ASP A 66 -6.53 -2.12 3.97
CA ASP A 66 -6.10 -1.45 2.74
C ASP A 66 -5.12 -2.32 1.94
N VAL A 67 -4.21 -3.01 2.64
CA VAL A 67 -3.27 -3.96 2.02
C VAL A 67 -4.02 -5.13 1.39
N ALA A 68 -4.92 -5.77 2.13
CA ALA A 68 -5.71 -6.90 1.63
C ALA A 68 -6.61 -6.52 0.45
N ALA A 69 -7.20 -5.31 0.48
CA ALA A 69 -8.02 -4.81 -0.62
C ALA A 69 -7.20 -4.65 -1.91
N VAL A 70 -5.97 -4.15 -1.83
CA VAL A 70 -5.07 -4.05 -3.00
C VAL A 70 -4.56 -5.40 -3.46
N GLU A 71 -4.24 -6.33 -2.57
CA GLU A 71 -3.84 -7.69 -2.96
C GLU A 71 -4.91 -8.38 -3.80
N LYS A 72 -6.19 -8.22 -3.43
CA LYS A 72 -7.34 -8.71 -4.20
C LYS A 72 -7.40 -8.10 -5.60
N VAL A 73 -7.18 -6.79 -5.70
CA VAL A 73 -7.14 -6.06 -6.97
C VAL A 73 -5.99 -6.56 -7.87
N VAL A 74 -4.79 -6.70 -7.30
CA VAL A 74 -3.61 -7.22 -8.02
C VAL A 74 -3.83 -8.65 -8.50
N ALA A 75 -4.44 -9.50 -7.68
CA ALA A 75 -4.78 -10.87 -8.07
C ALA A 75 -5.80 -10.92 -9.22
N LEU A 76 -6.79 -10.01 -9.23
CA LEU A 76 -7.77 -9.88 -10.32
C LEU A 76 -7.12 -9.41 -11.63
N ASP A 77 -6.26 -8.40 -11.58
CA ASP A 77 -5.52 -7.92 -12.77
C ASP A 77 -4.61 -9.02 -13.35
N ARG A 78 -3.90 -9.76 -12.49
CA ARG A 78 -3.08 -10.91 -12.91
C ARG A 78 -3.90 -11.98 -13.62
N ARG A 79 -5.09 -12.33 -13.10
CA ARG A 79 -5.99 -13.31 -13.74
C ARG A 79 -6.50 -12.82 -15.10
N ARG A 80 -6.85 -11.54 -15.22
CA ARG A 80 -7.27 -10.93 -16.49
C ARG A 80 -6.17 -11.01 -17.54
N ARG A 81 -4.91 -10.73 -17.16
CA ARG A 81 -3.76 -10.82 -18.07
C ARG A 81 -3.35 -12.25 -18.40
N ALA A 82 -3.60 -13.20 -17.50
CA ALA A 82 -3.23 -14.60 -17.67
C ALA A 82 -4.24 -15.42 -18.51
N THR A 83 -5.39 -14.87 -18.87
CA THR A 83 -6.36 -15.55 -19.74
C THR A 83 -6.00 -15.25 -21.20
N PRO A 84 -5.39 -16.17 -21.97
CA PRO A 84 -5.22 -15.96 -23.40
C PRO A 84 -6.60 -15.94 -24.04
N ALA A 85 -6.84 -14.98 -24.93
CA ALA A 85 -8.05 -14.90 -25.74
C ALA A 85 -8.25 -16.25 -26.46
N THR A 86 -9.13 -17.09 -25.91
CA THR A 86 -9.44 -18.39 -26.49
C THR A 86 -10.37 -18.14 -27.66
N LYS A 87 -9.75 -18.12 -28.85
CA LYS A 87 -10.27 -18.46 -30.19
C LYS A 87 -11.71 -18.01 -30.51
N ALA A 88 -11.81 -16.94 -31.28
CA ALA A 88 -12.83 -16.84 -32.32
C ALA A 88 -12.37 -17.68 -33.52
N ASP A 89 -12.64 -18.97 -33.47
CA ASP A 89 -12.57 -19.86 -34.64
C ASP A 89 -13.69 -20.87 -34.50
N GLY A 90 -14.70 -20.75 -35.35
CA GLY A 90 -15.86 -21.62 -35.31
C GLY A 90 -17.13 -21.03 -35.91
N ASP A 91 -17.35 -21.40 -37.16
CA ASP A 91 -18.65 -21.51 -37.84
C ASP A 91 -19.16 -20.27 -38.58
N THR A 92 -18.91 -20.26 -39.88
CA THR A 92 -19.93 -19.83 -40.83
C THR A 92 -19.88 -20.74 -42.05
N ARG A 93 -20.94 -21.54 -42.17
CA ARG A 93 -21.32 -22.34 -43.34
C ARG A 93 -21.22 -21.60 -44.66
#